data_AF-A0A0C9UNG2-F1
#
_entry.id   AF-A0A0C9UNG2-F1
#
_cell.length_a   1.000
_cell.length_b   1.000
_cell.length_c   1.000
_cell.angle_alpha   90.00
_cell.angle_beta   90.00
_cell.angle_gamma   90.00
#
_symmetry.space_group_name_H-M   'P 1'
#
loop_
_entity.id
_entity.type
_entity.pdbx_description
1 polymer ?
#
loop_
_entity_poly.entity_id
_entity_poly.type
_entity_poly.pdbx_seq_one_letter_code
_entity_poly.pdbx_strand_id
1 'polypeptide(L)'
;MDKTPHWHGLKHVKAVTSTEFMDGNSYKGILKIPLLFIVDLLPANSVFVHCIRLLDIMGAIVGLRVIREDQIKYLEDCLPKYEKYCITISHKHDKNFNYPKHHNLIHLLEELRAKGMTDNYSTRPGKGFQQEVQ
;
A
#
# COMPACT_ATOMS: atom_id res chain seq x y z
N MET A 1 8.19 6.32 -14.77
CA MET A 1 8.01 4.90 -15.17
C MET A 1 7.48 4.79 -16.60
N ASP A 2 7.91 5.67 -17.51
CA ASP A 2 7.36 5.70 -18.88
C ASP A 2 7.99 4.68 -19.83
N LYS A 3 9.14 4.14 -19.43
CA LYS A 3 9.89 3.14 -20.20
C LYS A 3 9.57 1.71 -19.78
N THR A 4 8.62 1.52 -18.87
CA THR A 4 8.20 0.16 -18.48
C THR A 4 7.42 -0.46 -19.64
N PRO A 5 7.50 -1.79 -19.86
CA PRO A 5 6.67 -2.45 -20.86
C PRO A 5 5.19 -2.19 -20.60
N HIS A 6 4.39 -2.06 -21.67
CA HIS A 6 2.94 -1.95 -21.54
C HIS A 6 2.38 -3.28 -21.04
N TRP A 7 1.68 -3.24 -19.91
CA TRP A 7 0.95 -4.39 -19.37
C TRP A 7 -0.51 -3.99 -19.16
N HIS A 8 -1.43 -4.84 -19.61
CA HIS A 8 -2.86 -4.58 -19.45
C HIS A 8 -3.21 -4.36 -17.97
N GLY A 9 -3.75 -3.18 -17.65
CA GLY A 9 -4.12 -2.79 -16.28
C GLY A 9 -3.01 -2.14 -15.43
N LEU A 10 -1.79 -1.97 -15.96
CA LEU A 10 -0.72 -1.22 -15.30
C LEU A 10 -0.72 0.25 -15.77
N LYS A 11 -0.86 1.20 -14.84
CA LYS A 11 -0.79 2.63 -15.18
C LYS A 11 0.68 3.04 -15.38
N HIS A 12 0.98 3.71 -16.49
CA HIS A 12 2.26 4.38 -16.69
C HIS A 12 2.25 5.74 -16.00
N VAL A 13 3.22 5.96 -15.12
CA VAL A 13 3.33 7.20 -14.34
C VAL A 13 4.60 7.93 -14.77
N LYS A 14 4.44 9.10 -15.40
CA LYS A 14 5.56 9.92 -15.90
C LYS A 14 6.44 10.45 -14.78
N ALA A 15 5.81 11.09 -13.81
CA ALA A 15 6.49 11.74 -12.69
C ALA A 15 5.92 11.27 -11.35
N VAL A 16 6.41 10.12 -10.87
CA VAL A 16 5.95 9.47 -9.62
C VAL A 16 6.13 10.38 -8.39
N THR A 17 7.12 11.29 -8.43
CA THR A 17 7.46 12.23 -7.36
C THR A 17 6.86 13.62 -7.57
N SER A 18 6.08 13.84 -8.63
CA SER A 18 5.45 15.14 -8.88
C SER A 18 4.40 15.45 -7.82
N THR A 19 4.28 16.72 -7.47
CA THR A 19 3.23 17.26 -6.61
C THR A 19 1.96 17.61 -7.38
N GLU A 20 1.99 17.54 -8.71
CA GLU A 20 0.78 17.64 -9.54
C GLU A 20 -0.22 16.57 -9.09
N PHE A 21 -1.46 17.01 -8.88
CA PHE A 21 -2.47 16.25 -8.14
C PHE A 21 -2.67 14.85 -8.72
N MET A 22 -2.18 13.83 -8.01
CA MET A 22 -2.48 12.44 -8.31
C MET A 22 -3.70 12.00 -7.52
N ASP A 23 -4.70 11.44 -8.19
CA ASP A 23 -5.89 10.91 -7.53
C ASP A 23 -5.58 9.65 -6.70
N GLY A 24 -6.52 9.27 -5.83
CA GLY A 24 -6.37 8.10 -4.95
C GLY A 24 -6.21 6.75 -5.68
N ASN A 25 -6.70 6.61 -6.91
CA ASN A 25 -6.49 5.41 -7.72
C ASN A 25 -5.09 5.39 -8.35
N SER A 26 -4.53 6.56 -8.66
CA SER A 26 -3.16 6.70 -9.16
C SER A 26 -2.14 6.27 -8.10
N TYR A 27 -2.33 6.62 -6.82
CA TYR A 27 -1.48 6.09 -5.73
C TYR A 27 -1.56 4.57 -5.55
N LYS A 28 -2.76 3.97 -5.68
CA LYS A 28 -2.91 2.50 -5.65
C LYS A 28 -2.19 1.82 -6.82
N GLY A 29 -2.14 2.48 -7.98
CA GLY A 29 -1.39 2.00 -9.14
C GLY A 29 0.12 2.03 -8.91
N ILE A 30 0.63 3.06 -8.24
CA ILE A 30 2.06 3.22 -7.98
C ILE A 30 2.60 2.07 -7.15
N LEU A 31 1.93 1.63 -6.06
CA LEU A 31 2.48 0.59 -5.17
C LEU A 31 2.80 -0.74 -5.89
N LYS A 32 2.09 -1.05 -6.98
CA LYS A 32 2.25 -2.29 -7.76
C LYS A 32 3.56 -2.36 -8.56
N ILE A 33 4.20 -1.22 -8.80
CA ILE A 33 5.31 -1.10 -9.76
C ILE A 33 6.70 -1.21 -9.11
N PRO A 34 6.99 -0.57 -7.95
CA PRO A 34 8.31 -0.55 -7.33
C PRO A 34 8.95 -1.92 -7.19
N LEU A 35 8.20 -2.94 -6.75
CA LEU A 35 8.75 -4.26 -6.49
C LEU A 35 9.42 -4.88 -7.72
N LEU A 36 8.91 -4.59 -8.93
CA LEU A 36 9.46 -5.11 -10.19
C LEU A 36 10.84 -4.55 -10.53
N PHE A 37 11.22 -3.40 -9.97
CA PHE A 37 12.48 -2.72 -10.31
C PHE A 37 13.47 -2.73 -9.16
N ILE A 38 12.99 -2.59 -7.92
CA ILE A 38 13.88 -2.48 -6.76
C ILE A 38 14.60 -3.78 -6.44
N VAL A 39 14.07 -4.92 -6.86
CA VAL A 39 14.69 -6.25 -6.64
C VAL A 39 16.00 -6.40 -7.42
N ASP A 40 16.09 -5.81 -8.60
CA ASP A 40 17.29 -5.83 -9.44
C ASP A 40 18.24 -4.66 -9.15
N LEU A 41 17.71 -3.56 -8.59
CA LEU A 41 18.49 -2.37 -8.27
C LEU A 41 19.18 -2.44 -6.90
N LEU A 42 18.54 -3.08 -5.92
CA LEU A 42 19.03 -3.11 -4.54
C LEU A 42 19.78 -4.41 -4.24
N PRO A 43 20.70 -4.40 -3.26
CA PRO A 43 21.39 -5.61 -2.83
C PRO A 43 20.43 -6.72 -2.40
N ALA A 44 20.89 -7.97 -2.52
CA ALA A 44 20.18 -9.12 -1.99
C ALA A 44 19.83 -8.91 -0.50
N ASN A 45 18.63 -9.34 -0.11
CA ASN A 45 18.07 -9.16 1.24
C ASN A 45 17.95 -7.69 1.71
N SER A 46 17.81 -6.75 0.77
CA SER A 46 17.55 -5.35 1.09
C SER A 46 16.29 -5.18 1.94
N VAL A 47 16.43 -4.43 3.03
CA VAL A 47 15.33 -4.08 3.96
C VAL A 47 14.17 -3.39 3.24
N PHE A 48 14.46 -2.57 2.24
CA PHE A 48 13.44 -1.88 1.45
C PHE A 48 12.61 -2.83 0.60
N VAL A 49 13.25 -3.85 0.00
CA VAL A 49 12.57 -4.86 -0.80
C VAL A 49 11.57 -5.62 0.07
N HIS A 50 11.99 -6.06 1.26
CA HIS A 50 11.10 -6.77 2.17
C HIS A 50 9.98 -5.87 2.74
N CYS A 51 10.28 -4.62 3.07
CA CYS A 51 9.31 -3.65 3.55
C CYS A 51 8.22 -3.37 2.50
N ILE A 52 8.62 -3.05 1.27
CA ILE A 52 7.69 -2.77 0.16
C ILE A 52 6.89 -4.01 -0.20
N ARG A 53 7.52 -5.19 -0.23
CA ARG A 53 6.82 -6.47 -0.48
C ARG A 53 5.73 -6.72 0.54
N LEU A 54 6.00 -6.55 1.84
CA LEU A 54 4.97 -6.75 2.87
C LEU A 54 3.87 -5.70 2.76
N LEU A 55 4.20 -4.44 2.47
CA LEU A 55 3.20 -3.39 2.25
C LEU A 55 2.27 -3.73 1.07
N ASP A 56 2.82 -4.22 -0.04
CA ASP A 56 2.06 -4.62 -1.23
C ASP A 56 1.18 -5.84 -0.95
N ILE A 57 1.71 -6.86 -0.25
CA ILE A 57 0.93 -8.04 0.17
C ILE A 57 -0.24 -7.63 1.08
N MET A 58 0.01 -6.80 2.10
CA MET A 58 -1.05 -6.33 3.00
C MET A 58 -2.09 -5.52 2.21
N GLY A 59 -1.64 -4.60 1.36
CA GLY A 59 -2.52 -3.81 0.50
C GLY A 59 -3.38 -4.65 -0.46
N ALA A 60 -2.82 -5.73 -1.01
CA ALA A 60 -3.53 -6.65 -1.89
C ALA A 60 -4.66 -7.40 -1.16
N ILE A 61 -4.39 -7.93 0.03
CA ILE A 61 -5.39 -8.65 0.84
C ILE A 61 -6.49 -7.70 1.30
N VAL A 62 -6.11 -6.54 1.83
CA VAL A 62 -7.05 -5.53 2.34
C VAL A 62 -7.94 -4.97 1.22
N GLY A 63 -7.47 -5.00 -0.02
CA GLY A 63 -8.25 -4.59 -1.20
C GLY A 63 -9.25 -5.64 -1.70
N LEU A 64 -9.33 -6.83 -1.09
CA LEU A 64 -10.29 -7.86 -1.49
C LEU A 64 -11.71 -7.50 -1.02
N ARG A 65 -12.71 -7.87 -1.83
CA ARG A 65 -14.13 -7.73 -1.46
C ARG A 65 -14.55 -8.69 -0.35
N VAL A 66 -13.90 -9.84 -0.30
CA VAL A 66 -14.16 -10.88 0.70
C VAL A 66 -12.81 -11.26 1.30
N ILE A 67 -12.62 -10.90 2.57
CA ILE A 67 -11.44 -11.25 3.34
C ILE A 67 -11.82 -12.41 4.25
N ARG A 68 -11.06 -13.49 4.18
CA ARG A 68 -11.28 -14.69 4.99
C ARG A 68 -10.47 -14.64 6.28
N GLU A 69 -10.87 -15.40 7.29
CA GLU A 69 -10.19 -15.45 8.58
C GLU A 69 -8.72 -15.89 8.47
N ASP A 70 -8.38 -16.82 7.56
CA ASP A 70 -6.98 -17.21 7.30
C ASP A 70 -6.15 -16.05 6.77
N GLN A 71 -6.75 -15.16 5.97
CA GLN A 71 -6.08 -13.97 5.46
C GLN A 71 -5.91 -12.90 6.54
N ILE A 72 -6.89 -12.76 7.45
CA ILE A 72 -6.76 -11.88 8.62
C ILE A 72 -5.63 -12.35 9.53
N LYS A 73 -5.55 -13.65 9.83
CA LYS A 73 -4.44 -14.24 10.60
C LYS A 73 -3.09 -14.04 9.91
N TYR A 74 -3.05 -14.19 8.59
CA TYR A 74 -1.83 -13.92 7.83
C TYR A 74 -1.40 -12.44 7.92
N LEU A 75 -2.36 -11.49 7.93
CA LEU A 75 -2.07 -10.07 8.16
C LEU A 75 -1.55 -9.82 9.58
N GLU A 76 -2.09 -10.50 10.59
CA GLU A 76 -1.59 -10.47 11.99
C GLU A 76 -0.12 -10.89 12.06
N ASP A 77 0.30 -11.89 11.28
CA ASP A 77 1.69 -12.31 11.20
C ASP A 77 2.59 -11.37 10.38
N CYS A 78 2.01 -10.64 9.42
CA CYS A 78 2.75 -9.73 8.54
C CYS A 78 3.05 -8.39 9.21
N LEU A 79 2.11 -7.84 9.98
CA LEU A 79 2.21 -6.48 10.52
C LEU A 79 3.45 -6.29 11.43
N PRO A 80 3.78 -7.21 12.37
CA PRO A 80 5.00 -7.08 13.18
C PRO A 80 6.29 -7.18 12.36
N LYS A 81 6.29 -7.99 11.27
CA LYS A 81 7.45 -8.11 10.37
C LYS A 81 7.65 -6.82 9.59
N TYR A 82 6.56 -6.22 9.11
CA TYR A 82 6.59 -4.92 8.44
C TYR A 82 7.11 -3.83 9.38
N GLU A 83 6.60 -3.75 10.61
CA GLU A 83 7.05 -2.81 11.62
C GLU A 83 8.56 -2.93 11.89
N LYS A 84 9.08 -4.16 12.03
CA LYS A 84 10.52 -4.40 12.20
C LYS A 84 11.36 -3.80 11.07
N TYR A 85 10.89 -3.91 9.83
CA TYR A 85 11.57 -3.31 8.69
C TYR A 85 11.46 -1.78 8.67
N CYS A 86 10.31 -1.22 9.04
CA CYS A 86 10.14 0.24 9.21
C CYS A 86 11.11 0.80 10.26
N ILE A 87 11.21 0.16 11.43
CA ILE A 87 12.16 0.53 12.49
C ILE A 87 13.60 0.50 11.95
N THR A 88 13.96 -0.58 11.26
CA THR A 88 15.31 -0.72 10.68
C THR A 88 15.61 0.37 9.65
N ILE A 89 14.64 0.70 8.78
CA ILE A 89 14.77 1.78 7.79
C ILE A 89 14.88 3.14 8.48
N SER A 90 14.08 3.38 9.54
CA SER A 90 14.13 4.61 10.34
C SER A 90 15.53 4.81 10.92
N HIS A 91 16.12 3.78 11.53
CA HIS A 91 17.46 3.86 12.11
C HIS A 91 18.56 4.06 11.06
N LYS A 92 18.46 3.42 9.90
CA LYS A 92 19.53 3.47 8.87
C LYS A 92 19.46 4.69 7.95
N HIS A 93 18.27 5.25 7.76
CA HIS A 93 18.01 6.25 6.73
C HIS A 93 17.26 7.48 7.25
N ASP A 94 17.10 7.62 8.57
CA ASP A 94 16.40 8.73 9.23
C ASP A 94 14.97 8.94 8.68
N LYS A 95 14.32 7.83 8.28
CA LYS A 95 12.98 7.88 7.72
C LYS A 95 11.94 7.88 8.84
N ASN A 96 11.25 8.99 9.01
CA ASN A 96 10.12 9.07 9.93
C ASN A 96 8.84 8.42 9.35
N PHE A 97 8.31 7.41 10.05
CA PHE A 97 7.04 6.75 9.74
C PHE A 97 5.85 7.24 10.59
N ASN A 98 6.06 8.22 11.47
CA ASN A 98 5.02 8.83 12.29
C ASN A 98 4.19 9.84 11.49
N TYR A 99 3.28 9.33 10.67
CA TYR A 99 2.28 10.13 9.96
C TYR A 99 0.92 9.42 9.94
N PRO A 100 -0.21 10.16 9.88
CA PRO A 100 -1.55 9.59 10.08
C PRO A 100 -1.87 8.40 9.16
N LYS A 101 -1.50 8.47 7.88
CA LYS A 101 -1.75 7.38 6.92
C LYS A 101 -1.02 6.08 7.29
N HIS A 102 0.17 6.16 7.88
CA HIS A 102 0.89 4.98 8.35
C HIS A 102 0.33 4.47 9.67
N HIS A 103 0.00 5.38 10.59
CA HIS A 103 -0.60 5.04 11.87
C HIS A 103 -1.89 4.22 11.71
N ASN A 104 -2.70 4.51 10.70
CA ASN A 104 -3.91 3.72 10.41
C ASN A 104 -3.65 2.21 10.21
N LEU A 105 -2.43 1.78 9.85
CA LEU A 105 -2.10 0.36 9.73
C LEU A 105 -2.21 -0.41 11.05
N ILE A 106 -2.06 0.27 12.20
CA ILE A 106 -2.18 -0.41 13.51
C ILE A 106 -3.64 -0.77 13.82
N HIS A 107 -4.59 0.02 13.31
CA HIS A 107 -6.02 -0.17 13.50
C HIS A 107 -6.63 -1.11 12.46
N LEU A 108 -5.89 -1.42 11.39
CA LEU A 108 -6.36 -2.18 10.25
C LEU A 108 -7.03 -3.51 10.65
N LEU A 109 -6.40 -4.27 11.54
CA LEU A 109 -6.90 -5.60 11.92
C LEU A 109 -8.20 -5.52 12.73
N GLU A 110 -8.28 -4.56 13.65
CA GLU A 110 -9.50 -4.29 14.42
C GLU A 110 -10.64 -3.84 13.49
N GLU A 111 -10.35 -2.91 12.58
CA GLU A 111 -11.33 -2.44 11.60
C GLU A 111 -11.82 -3.56 10.68
N LEU A 112 -10.93 -4.45 10.22
CA LEU A 112 -11.32 -5.61 9.41
C LEU A 112 -12.19 -6.58 10.19
N ARG A 113 -11.88 -6.87 11.46
CA ARG A 113 -12.71 -7.74 12.30
C ARG A 113 -14.08 -7.12 12.59
N ALA A 114 -14.13 -5.81 12.81
CA ALA A 114 -15.37 -5.10 13.12
C ALA A 114 -16.25 -4.82 11.89
N LYS A 115 -15.64 -4.57 10.72
CA LYS A 115 -16.33 -4.03 9.53
C LYS A 115 -16.21 -4.93 8.30
N GLY A 116 -15.44 -6.01 8.35
CA GLY A 116 -15.28 -7.03 7.31
C GLY A 116 -14.36 -6.63 6.15
N MET A 117 -14.49 -5.41 5.63
CA MET A 117 -13.69 -4.94 4.48
C MET A 117 -13.53 -3.41 4.46
N THR A 118 -12.48 -2.92 3.79
CA THR A 118 -12.20 -1.48 3.75
C THR A 118 -13.26 -0.63 3.06
N ASP A 119 -14.01 -1.19 2.12
CA ASP A 119 -15.03 -0.40 1.41
C ASP A 119 -16.17 0.03 2.34
N ASN A 120 -16.45 -0.76 3.38
CA ASN A 120 -17.52 -0.48 4.37
C ASN A 120 -17.24 0.75 5.24
N TYR A 121 -16.01 1.25 5.25
CA TYR A 121 -15.62 2.47 5.95
C TYR A 121 -14.78 3.40 5.08
N SER A 122 -14.84 3.19 3.77
CA SER A 122 -14.22 4.08 2.82
C SER A 122 -15.09 5.33 2.63
N THR A 123 -14.45 6.48 2.42
CA THR A 123 -15.13 7.71 2.00
C THR A 123 -15.40 7.75 0.49
N ARG A 124 -14.97 6.73 -0.26
CA ARG A 124 -15.11 6.66 -1.73
C ARG A 124 -16.55 6.74 -2.22
N PRO A 125 -17.54 6.04 -1.63
CA PRO A 125 -18.94 6.15 -2.08
C PRO A 125 -19.45 7.59 -2.00
N GLY A 126 -19.20 8.28 -0.88
CA GLY A 126 -19.59 9.68 -0.72
C GLY A 126 -18.89 10.64 -1.69
N LYS A 127 -17.60 10.39 -1.99
CA LYS A 127 -16.86 11.17 -3.00
C LYS A 127 -17.40 10.97 -4.42
N GLY A 128 -17.78 9.73 -4.76
CA GLY A 128 -18.39 9.43 -6.06
C GLY A 128 -19.71 10.18 -6.24
N PHE A 129 -20.56 10.14 -5.21
CA PHE A 129 -21.82 10.90 -5.22
C PHE A 129 -21.60 12.41 -5.46
N GLN A 130 -20.63 13.03 -4.80
CA GLN A 130 -20.30 14.45 -5.01
C GLN A 130 -19.83 14.77 -6.44
N GLN A 131 -19.22 13.82 -7.14
CA GLN A 131 -18.79 13.99 -8.54
C GLN A 131 -19.96 13.87 -9.52
N GLU A 132 -21.00 13.12 -9.18
CA GLU A 132 -22.18 12.92 -10.04
C GLU A 132 -23.22 14.05 -9.91
N VAL A 133 -23.18 14.83 -8.82
CA VAL A 133 -24.10 15.95 -8.55
C VAL A 133 -23.61 17.27 -9.16
N GLN A 134 -22.37 17.32 -9.65
CA GLN A 134 -21.79 18.46 -10.40
C GLN A 134 -22.02 18.30 -11.89
#